data_AF-A0A327YTL1-F1
#
_entry.id   AF-A0A327YTL1-F1
#
_cell.length_a   1.000
_cell.length_b   1.000
_cell.length_c   1.000
_cell.angle_alpha   90.00
_cell.angle_beta   90.00
_cell.angle_gamma   90.00
#
_symmetry.space_group_name_H-M   'P 1'
#
loop_
_entity.id
_entity.type
_entity.pdbx_description
1 polymer ?
#
loop_
_entity_poly.entity_id
_entity_poly.type
_entity_poly.pdbx_seq_one_letter_code
_entity_poly.pdbx_strand_id
1 'polypeptide(L)'
;MSLRTIIWLGPFIFLIHDLEEVFLTQQWIKKHSYLFKGTVVERLVNTFGYSPGEFGLVVGIITILYGIICYFAAKQIKAGMSMNLYAATLLILFINVFTHLGQSILLKMYTPGVITSLLIVLPYTLYAFRKLKAANMITKTTWITSLFMSIGMVFIIFGLMFLVGRCFS
;
A
#
# COMPACT_ATOMS: atom_id res chain seq x y z
N MET A 1 -0.96 -3.61 -23.58
CA MET A 1 -1.92 -3.91 -22.50
C MET A 1 -3.05 -2.90 -22.48
N SER A 2 -4.27 -3.37 -22.27
CA SER A 2 -5.46 -2.50 -22.11
C SER A 2 -5.45 -1.81 -20.73
N LEU A 3 -6.19 -0.71 -20.60
CA LEU A 3 -6.38 -0.04 -19.30
C LEU A 3 -7.04 -0.97 -18.28
N ARG A 4 -8.01 -1.78 -18.72
CA ARG A 4 -8.68 -2.79 -17.87
C ARG A 4 -7.67 -3.77 -17.26
N THR A 5 -6.73 -4.26 -18.06
CA THR A 5 -5.69 -5.18 -17.58
C THR A 5 -4.79 -4.50 -16.55
N ILE A 6 -4.39 -3.24 -16.79
CA ILE A 6 -3.56 -2.48 -15.86
C ILE A 6 -4.29 -2.29 -14.53
N ILE A 7 -5.58 -1.91 -14.57
CA ILE A 7 -6.39 -1.75 -13.36
C ILE A 7 -6.43 -3.04 -12.54
N TRP A 8 -6.71 -4.17 -13.19
CA TRP A 8 -6.78 -5.46 -12.50
C TRP A 8 -5.43 -6.00 -12.02
N LEU A 9 -4.30 -5.55 -12.57
CA LEU A 9 -2.98 -5.92 -12.05
C LEU A 9 -2.72 -5.33 -10.66
N GLY A 10 -3.33 -4.20 -10.32
CA GLY A 10 -3.08 -3.49 -9.06
C GLY A 10 -3.18 -4.35 -7.81
N PRO A 11 -4.32 -5.03 -7.56
CA PRO A 11 -4.49 -5.89 -6.39
C PRO A 11 -3.48 -7.04 -6.32
N PHE A 12 -3.05 -7.60 -7.45
CA PHE A 12 -2.02 -8.64 -7.46
C PHE A 12 -0.64 -8.09 -7.12
N ILE A 13 -0.29 -6.91 -7.65
CA ILE A 13 0.97 -6.23 -7.35
C ILE A 13 1.04 -5.85 -5.87
N PHE A 14 -0.04 -5.30 -5.34
CA PHE A 14 -0.21 -5.05 -3.90
C PHE A 14 -0.02 -6.35 -3.10
N LEU A 15 -0.80 -7.39 -3.42
CA LEU A 15 -0.76 -8.63 -2.67
C LEU A 15 0.63 -9.28 -2.65
N ILE A 16 1.36 -9.29 -3.77
CA ILE A 16 2.72 -9.86 -3.83
C ILE A 16 3.68 -9.09 -2.92
N HIS A 17 3.63 -7.76 -2.95
CA HIS A 17 4.47 -6.90 -2.12
C HIS A 17 4.12 -7.07 -0.64
N ASP A 18 2.85 -6.93 -0.27
CA ASP A 18 2.42 -6.99 1.13
C ASP A 18 2.53 -8.40 1.71
N LEU A 19 2.42 -9.47 0.91
CA LEU A 19 2.70 -10.83 1.40
C LEU A 19 4.16 -11.01 1.82
N GLU A 20 5.12 -10.41 1.10
CA GLU A 20 6.52 -10.40 1.53
C GLU A 20 6.63 -9.80 2.94
N GLU A 21 5.95 -8.69 3.18
CA GLU A 21 5.95 -8.03 4.49
C GLU A 21 5.26 -8.87 5.57
N VAL A 22 4.13 -9.51 5.26
CA VAL A 22 3.41 -10.39 6.20
C VAL A 22 4.33 -11.48 6.74
N PHE A 23 5.19 -12.06 5.90
CA PHE A 23 6.09 -13.14 6.31
C PHE A 23 7.37 -12.65 7.00
N LEU A 24 7.88 -11.46 6.63
CA LEU A 24 9.20 -11.00 7.07
C LEU A 24 9.16 -9.96 8.20
N THR A 25 8.12 -9.14 8.28
CA THR A 25 8.08 -7.97 9.18
C THR A 25 8.19 -8.35 10.66
N GLN A 26 7.46 -9.37 11.12
CA GLN A 26 7.54 -9.78 12.53
C GLN A 26 8.96 -10.22 12.93
N GLN A 27 9.61 -11.02 12.08
CA GLN A 27 10.95 -11.54 12.35
C GLN A 27 11.98 -10.41 12.32
N TRP A 28 11.84 -9.49 11.36
CA TRP A 28 12.70 -8.33 11.25
C TRP A 28 12.58 -7.42 12.47
N ILE A 29 11.35 -7.12 12.94
CA ILE A 29 11.10 -6.32 14.15
C ILE A 29 11.74 -6.97 15.38
N LYS A 30 11.54 -8.29 15.58
CA LYS A 30 12.12 -9.01 16.73
C LYS A 30 13.66 -8.93 16.72
N LYS A 31 14.27 -9.19 15.56
CA LYS A 31 15.73 -9.15 15.38
C LYS A 31 16.32 -7.76 15.61
N HIS A 32 15.60 -6.71 15.25
CA HIS A 32 16.09 -5.32 15.31
C HIS A 32 15.36 -4.46 16.35
N SER A 33 14.75 -5.08 17.37
CA SER A 33 14.01 -4.38 18.42
C SER A 33 14.85 -3.33 19.17
N TYR A 34 16.17 -3.53 19.23
CA TYR A 34 17.13 -2.56 19.80
C TYR A 34 17.10 -1.19 19.10
N LEU A 35 16.68 -1.10 17.83
CA LEU A 35 16.61 0.15 17.07
C LEU A 35 15.52 1.10 17.58
N PHE A 36 14.48 0.57 18.23
CA PHE A 36 13.29 1.34 18.60
C PHE A 36 13.03 1.40 20.10
N LYS A 37 13.87 0.74 20.91
CA LYS A 37 13.72 0.66 22.36
C LYS A 37 13.68 2.06 23.00
N GLY A 38 12.66 2.32 23.82
CA GLY A 38 12.42 3.59 24.50
C GLY A 38 11.82 4.69 23.61
N THR A 39 11.50 4.40 22.35
CA THR A 39 10.96 5.40 21.41
C THR A 39 9.44 5.31 21.26
N VAL A 40 8.85 6.28 20.56
CA VAL A 40 7.43 6.22 20.16
C VAL A 40 7.18 5.06 19.18
N VAL A 41 8.19 4.66 18.39
CA VAL A 41 8.07 3.58 17.40
C VAL A 41 7.86 2.24 18.10
N GLU A 42 8.51 1.97 19.23
CA GLU A 42 8.27 0.75 20.02
C GLU A 42 6.81 0.67 20.48
N ARG A 43 6.23 1.79 20.93
CA ARG A 43 4.81 1.83 21.32
C ARG A 43 3.89 1.52 20.14
N LEU A 44 4.19 2.06 18.96
CA LEU A 44 3.40 1.79 17.76
C LEU A 44 3.50 0.32 17.34
N VAL A 45 4.72 -0.23 17.30
CA VAL A 45 4.98 -1.63 16.96
C VAL A 45 4.26 -2.58 17.92
N ASN A 46 4.28 -2.30 19.23
CA ASN A 46 3.61 -3.13 20.23
C ASN A 46 2.07 -2.98 20.18
N THR A 47 1.56 -1.91 19.59
CA THR A 47 0.11 -1.67 19.46
C THR A 47 -0.45 -2.27 18.17
N PHE A 48 0.36 -2.32 17.11
CA PHE A 48 -0.04 -2.89 15.82
C PHE A 48 0.17 -4.39 15.77
N GLY A 49 -0.80 -5.10 15.17
CA GLY A 49 -0.74 -6.55 14.98
C GLY A 49 0.18 -6.93 13.83
N TYR A 50 1.48 -7.11 14.11
CA TYR A 50 2.48 -7.54 13.13
C TYR A 50 2.73 -9.06 13.12
N SER A 51 1.96 -9.87 13.85
CA SER A 51 2.02 -11.32 13.61
C SER A 51 1.54 -11.64 12.19
N PRO A 52 2.04 -12.70 11.55
CA PRO A 52 1.62 -13.05 10.18
C PRO A 52 0.10 -13.22 10.03
N GLY A 53 -0.59 -13.70 11.08
CA GLY A 53 -2.03 -13.85 11.08
C GLY A 53 -2.78 -12.51 11.11
N GLU A 54 -2.40 -11.62 12.02
CA GLU A 54 -3.02 -10.29 12.15
C GLU A 54 -2.75 -9.42 10.93
N PHE A 55 -1.48 -9.33 10.52
CA PHE A 55 -1.10 -8.49 9.39
C PHE A 55 -1.67 -9.08 8.08
N GLY A 56 -1.63 -10.40 7.93
CA GLY A 56 -2.24 -11.11 6.80
C GLY A 56 -3.76 -10.88 6.69
N LEU A 57 -4.47 -10.78 7.82
CA LEU A 57 -5.90 -10.44 7.84
C LEU A 57 -6.12 -9.03 7.26
N VAL A 58 -5.34 -8.04 7.69
CA VAL A 58 -5.43 -6.66 7.19
C VAL A 58 -5.13 -6.63 5.69
N VAL A 59 -4.04 -7.26 5.25
CA VAL A 59 -3.67 -7.34 3.82
C VAL A 59 -4.76 -8.01 2.99
N GLY A 60 -5.39 -9.08 3.50
CA GLY A 60 -6.53 -9.74 2.85
C GLY A 60 -7.72 -8.80 2.67
N ILE A 61 -8.11 -8.06 3.71
CA ILE A 61 -9.21 -7.09 3.66
C ILE A 61 -8.90 -5.97 2.66
N ILE A 62 -7.69 -5.40 2.72
CA ILE A 62 -7.28 -4.33 1.79
C ILE A 62 -7.22 -4.82 0.35
N THR A 63 -6.78 -6.07 0.11
CA THR A 63 -6.78 -6.67 -1.23
C THR A 63 -8.20 -6.76 -1.80
N ILE A 64 -9.18 -7.18 -0.99
CA ILE A 64 -10.59 -7.25 -1.40
C ILE A 64 -11.13 -5.85 -1.71
N LEU A 65 -10.89 -4.87 -0.83
CA LEU A 65 -11.32 -3.48 -1.05
C LEU A 65 -10.68 -2.89 -2.31
N TYR A 66 -9.40 -3.17 -2.55
CA TYR A 66 -8.73 -2.73 -3.77
C TYR A 66 -9.31 -3.42 -5.01
N GLY A 67 -9.66 -4.70 -4.93
CA GLY A 67 -10.39 -5.42 -5.98
C GLY A 67 -11.75 -4.77 -6.30
N ILE A 68 -12.50 -4.34 -5.29
CA ILE A 68 -13.78 -3.62 -5.47
C ILE A 68 -13.55 -2.28 -6.19
N ILE A 69 -12.55 -1.50 -5.78
CA ILE A 69 -12.18 -0.24 -6.45
C ILE A 69 -11.83 -0.52 -7.92
N CYS A 70 -11.03 -1.56 -8.18
CA CYS A 70 -10.64 -1.96 -9.53
C CYS A 70 -11.84 -2.39 -10.38
N TYR A 71 -12.79 -3.13 -9.80
CA TYR A 71 -14.03 -3.50 -10.48
C TYR A 71 -14.80 -2.26 -10.95
N PHE A 72 -15.04 -1.28 -10.09
CA PHE A 72 -15.76 -0.06 -10.47
C PHE A 72 -14.99 0.81 -11.47
N ALA A 73 -13.66 0.94 -11.31
CA ALA A 73 -12.82 1.69 -12.24
C ALA A 73 -12.76 1.01 -13.64
N ALA A 74 -12.72 -0.31 -13.67
CA ALA A 74 -12.70 -1.09 -14.91
C ALA A 74 -14.09 -1.21 -15.56
N LYS A 75 -15.17 -1.24 -14.78
CA LYS A 75 -16.55 -1.29 -15.31
C LYS A 75 -16.85 -0.09 -16.18
N GLN A 76 -16.41 1.09 -15.74
CA GLN A 76 -16.58 2.33 -16.48
C GLN A 76 -15.27 3.12 -16.49
N ILE A 77 -14.47 2.90 -17.53
CA ILE A 77 -13.19 3.60 -17.72
C ILE A 77 -13.48 5.03 -18.16
N LYS A 78 -13.71 5.89 -17.17
CA LYS A 78 -13.98 7.32 -17.33
C LYS A 78 -13.40 8.08 -16.15
N ALA A 79 -13.10 9.36 -16.35
CA ALA A 79 -12.79 10.26 -15.24
C ALA A 79 -13.99 10.38 -14.28
N GLY A 80 -13.72 10.42 -12.97
CA GLY A 80 -14.75 10.48 -11.94
C GLY A 80 -14.34 9.73 -10.68
N MET A 81 -15.31 9.51 -9.77
CA MET A 81 -15.05 8.96 -8.43
C MET A 81 -14.31 7.62 -8.44
N SER A 82 -14.72 6.66 -9.26
CA SER A 82 -14.08 5.33 -9.33
C SER A 82 -12.62 5.41 -9.79
N MET A 83 -12.34 6.26 -10.78
CA MET A 83 -10.98 6.49 -11.25
C MET A 83 -10.14 7.29 -10.25
N ASN A 84 -10.75 8.23 -9.52
CA ASN A 84 -10.08 8.98 -8.45
C ASN A 84 -9.70 8.06 -7.28
N LEU A 85 -10.58 7.13 -6.89
CA LEU A 85 -10.28 6.10 -5.88
C LEU A 85 -9.16 5.18 -6.34
N TYR A 86 -9.17 4.74 -7.60
CA TYR A 86 -8.09 3.93 -8.17
C TYR A 86 -6.77 4.70 -8.28
N ALA A 87 -6.81 5.98 -8.65
CA ALA A 87 -5.61 6.83 -8.64
C ALA A 87 -5.09 7.06 -7.22
N ALA A 88 -5.96 7.14 -6.22
CA ALA A 88 -5.58 7.26 -4.81
C ALA A 88 -4.86 5.99 -4.33
N THR A 89 -5.35 4.79 -4.67
CA THR A 89 -4.65 3.54 -4.31
C THR A 89 -3.31 3.41 -5.02
N LEU A 90 -3.22 3.78 -6.30
CA LEU A 90 -1.94 3.86 -7.01
C LEU A 90 -0.97 4.85 -6.37
N LEU A 91 -1.48 6.00 -5.89
CA LEU A 91 -0.66 7.00 -5.22
C LEU A 91 -0.11 6.49 -3.89
N ILE A 92 -0.93 5.78 -3.10
CA ILE A 92 -0.50 5.12 -1.86
C ILE A 92 0.63 4.13 -2.16
N LEU A 93 0.42 3.22 -3.12
CA LEU A 93 1.45 2.24 -3.51
C LEU A 93 2.74 2.92 -3.97
N PHE A 94 2.62 3.97 -4.79
CA PHE A 94 3.78 4.70 -5.30
C PHE A 94 4.55 5.39 -4.18
N ILE A 95 3.86 6.04 -3.24
CA ILE A 95 4.49 6.65 -2.06
C ILE A 95 5.10 5.58 -1.16
N ASN A 96 4.49 4.41 -1.03
CA ASN A 96 4.99 3.30 -0.22
C ASN A 96 6.38 2.83 -0.69
N VAL A 97 6.68 2.89 -1.99
CA VAL A 97 8.05 2.62 -2.47
C VAL A 97 9.08 3.51 -1.77
N PHE A 98 8.78 4.79 -1.62
CA PHE A 98 9.70 5.75 -1.01
C PHE A 98 9.74 5.64 0.51
N THR A 99 8.69 5.14 1.17
CA THR A 99 8.74 4.84 2.60
C THR A 99 9.72 3.71 2.88
N HIS A 100 9.67 2.59 2.14
CA HIS A 100 10.62 1.49 2.28
C HIS A 100 12.05 1.91 1.91
N LEU A 101 12.21 2.62 0.78
CA LEU A 101 13.52 3.11 0.37
C LEU A 101 14.12 4.06 1.42
N GLY A 102 13.31 4.99 1.92
CA GLY A 102 13.71 5.93 2.97
C GLY A 102 14.09 5.21 4.26
N GLN A 103 13.28 4.27 4.73
CA GLN A 103 13.58 3.45 5.91
C GLN A 103 14.90 2.67 5.73
N SER A 104 15.09 2.01 4.60
CA SER A 104 16.32 1.26 4.30
C SER A 104 17.56 2.16 4.26
N ILE A 105 17.47 3.36 3.67
CA ILE A 105 18.58 4.33 3.62
C ILE A 105 18.90 4.86 5.02
N LEU A 106 17.89 5.26 5.78
CA LEU A 106 18.06 5.84 7.12
C LEU A 106 18.64 4.83 8.11
N LEU A 107 18.17 3.59 8.05
CA LEU A 107 18.66 2.50 8.90
C LEU A 107 19.96 1.85 8.35
N LYS A 108 20.36 2.18 7.12
CA LYS A 108 21.49 1.60 6.39
C LYS A 108 21.44 0.06 6.37
N MET A 109 20.25 -0.49 6.21
CA MET A 109 20.01 -1.94 6.21
C MET A 109 18.79 -2.30 5.38
N TYR A 110 18.65 -3.58 5.08
CA TYR A 110 17.43 -4.12 4.48
C TYR A 110 16.22 -3.89 5.40
N THR A 111 15.11 -3.42 4.83
CA THR A 111 13.79 -3.43 5.47
C THR A 111 12.82 -4.27 4.64
N PRO A 112 11.92 -5.04 5.26
CA PRO A 112 10.83 -5.72 4.56
C PRO A 112 10.11 -4.76 3.62
N GLY A 113 9.77 -5.23 2.43
CA GLY A 113 9.09 -4.47 1.39
C GLY A 113 10.02 -3.70 0.43
N VAL A 114 11.30 -3.45 0.76
CA VAL A 114 12.15 -2.58 -0.09
C VAL A 114 12.47 -3.19 -1.46
N ILE A 115 12.71 -4.50 -1.53
CA ILE A 115 13.05 -5.17 -2.79
C ILE A 115 11.81 -5.27 -3.68
N THR A 116 10.70 -5.77 -3.15
CA THR A 116 9.45 -5.91 -3.92
C THR A 116 8.86 -4.55 -4.31
N SER A 117 8.96 -3.54 -3.46
CA SER A 117 8.48 -2.20 -3.80
C SER A 117 9.28 -1.58 -4.96
N LEU A 118 10.61 -1.70 -4.98
CA LEU A 118 11.45 -1.16 -6.06
C LEU A 118 11.33 -1.96 -7.37
N LEU A 119 11.26 -3.29 -7.30
CA LEU A 119 11.30 -4.14 -8.49
C LEU A 119 9.91 -4.45 -9.06
N ILE A 120 8.85 -4.36 -8.25
CA ILE A 120 7.49 -4.77 -8.64
C ILE A 120 6.54 -3.56 -8.57
N VAL A 121 6.44 -2.89 -7.43
CA VAL A 121 5.46 -1.81 -7.22
C VAL A 121 5.81 -0.56 -8.02
N LEU A 122 7.08 -0.14 -8.03
CA LEU A 122 7.54 1.06 -8.72
C LEU A 122 7.36 0.96 -10.26
N PRO A 123 7.82 -0.11 -10.94
CA PRO A 123 7.60 -0.22 -12.39
C PRO A 123 6.12 -0.26 -12.75
N TYR A 124 5.31 -0.97 -11.96
CA TYR A 124 3.87 -1.04 -12.16
C TYR A 124 3.20 0.32 -12.01
N THR A 125 3.42 1.03 -10.90
CA THR A 125 2.76 2.32 -10.62
C THR A 125 3.16 3.38 -11.64
N LEU A 126 4.45 3.47 -12.02
CA LEU A 126 4.91 4.36 -13.09
C LEU A 126 4.24 4.05 -14.43
N TYR A 127 4.16 2.77 -14.80
CA TYR A 127 3.52 2.36 -16.04
C TYR A 127 2.01 2.63 -16.02
N ALA A 128 1.34 2.39 -14.90
CA ALA A 128 -0.08 2.66 -14.71
C ALA A 128 -0.38 4.16 -14.81
N PHE A 129 0.34 5.02 -14.10
CA PHE A 129 0.19 6.48 -14.20
C PHE A 129 0.40 6.98 -15.62
N ARG A 130 1.43 6.48 -16.32
CA ARG A 130 1.68 6.85 -17.71
C ARG A 130 0.52 6.48 -18.63
N LYS A 131 -0.05 5.29 -18.46
CA LYS A 131 -1.17 4.80 -19.29
C LYS A 131 -2.47 5.53 -18.99
N LEU A 132 -2.76 5.79 -17.73
CA LEU A 132 -3.93 6.58 -17.33
C LEU A 132 -3.84 8.03 -17.85
N LYS A 133 -2.66 8.64 -17.75
CA LYS A 133 -2.41 10.00 -18.27
C LYS A 133 -2.58 10.04 -19.80
N ALA A 134 -2.00 9.08 -20.53
CA ALA A 134 -2.14 8.99 -21.99
C ALA A 134 -3.60 8.79 -22.45
N ALA A 135 -4.43 8.18 -21.59
CA ALA A 135 -5.85 7.99 -21.84
C ALA A 135 -6.74 9.13 -21.32
N ASN A 136 -6.17 10.24 -20.85
CA ASN A 136 -6.89 11.37 -20.24
C ASN A 136 -7.78 10.96 -19.03
N MET A 137 -7.41 9.90 -18.32
CA MET A 137 -8.14 9.43 -17.13
C MET A 137 -7.76 10.18 -15.85
N ILE A 138 -6.60 10.84 -15.85
CA ILE A 138 -6.11 11.65 -14.73
C ILE A 138 -6.12 13.11 -15.13
N THR A 139 -7.02 13.87 -14.52
CA THR A 139 -7.13 15.32 -14.68
C THR A 139 -6.43 16.04 -13.50
N LYS A 140 -6.35 17.38 -13.55
CA LYS A 140 -5.90 18.18 -12.39
C LYS A 140 -6.76 17.90 -11.15
N THR A 141 -8.08 17.80 -11.32
CA THR A 141 -9.00 17.46 -10.24
C THR A 141 -8.76 16.05 -9.70
N THR A 142 -8.42 15.09 -10.57
CA THR A 142 -8.05 13.73 -10.14
C THR A 142 -6.83 13.76 -9.23
N TRP A 143 -5.77 14.52 -9.56
CA TRP A 143 -4.59 14.62 -8.69
C TRP A 143 -4.92 15.17 -7.31
N ILE A 144 -5.69 16.26 -7.23
CA ILE A 144 -6.06 16.87 -5.95
C ILE A 144 -6.95 15.93 -5.13
N THR A 145 -7.99 15.39 -5.75
CA THR A 145 -8.96 14.51 -5.05
C THR A 145 -8.34 13.20 -4.62
N SER A 146 -7.52 12.57 -5.47
CA SER A 146 -6.83 11.32 -5.11
C SER A 146 -5.82 11.50 -3.98
N LEU A 147 -5.18 12.67 -3.87
CA LEU A 147 -4.33 13.00 -2.74
C LEU A 147 -5.11 13.01 -1.42
N PHE A 148 -6.24 13.74 -1.34
CA PHE A 148 -7.06 13.75 -0.12
C PHE A 148 -7.66 12.36 0.20
N MET A 149 -8.11 11.64 -0.81
CA MET A 149 -8.60 10.26 -0.64
C MET A 149 -7.50 9.33 -0.12
N SER A 150 -6.27 9.47 -0.62
CA SER A 150 -5.14 8.64 -0.19
C SER A 150 -4.83 8.84 1.28
N ILE A 151 -4.86 10.08 1.78
CA ILE A 151 -4.69 10.39 3.20
C ILE A 151 -5.77 9.69 4.03
N GLY A 152 -7.04 9.83 3.65
CA GLY A 152 -8.15 9.17 4.35
C GLY A 152 -8.03 7.65 4.36
N MET A 153 -7.64 7.04 3.22
CA MET A 153 -7.41 5.61 3.11
C MET A 153 -6.26 5.13 4.00
N VAL A 154 -5.16 5.88 4.08
CA VAL A 154 -4.03 5.55 4.97
C VAL A 154 -4.48 5.56 6.44
N PHE A 155 -5.29 6.54 6.86
CA PHE A 155 -5.89 6.53 8.20
C PHE A 155 -6.77 5.30 8.46
N ILE A 156 -7.56 4.87 7.47
CA ILE A 156 -8.37 3.65 7.57
C ILE A 156 -7.47 2.42 7.73
N ILE A 157 -6.40 2.31 6.94
CA ILE A 157 -5.45 1.18 7.00
C ILE A 157 -4.80 1.11 8.39
N PHE A 158 -4.26 2.22 8.90
CA PHE A 158 -3.66 2.25 10.24
C PHE A 158 -4.70 2.01 11.35
N GLY A 159 -5.93 2.50 11.19
CA GLY A 159 -7.03 2.20 12.09
C GLY A 159 -7.37 0.70 12.13
N LEU A 160 -7.39 0.04 10.98
CA LEU A 160 -7.58 -1.41 10.89
C LEU A 160 -6.43 -2.17 11.56
N MET A 161 -5.18 -1.78 11.31
CA MET A 161 -4.01 -2.40 11.96
C MET A 161 -4.06 -2.26 13.50
N PHE A 162 -4.49 -1.09 13.98
CA PHE A 162 -4.71 -0.84 15.41
C PHE A 162 -5.81 -1.74 15.99
N LEU A 163 -6.96 -1.82 15.32
CA LEU A 163 -8.09 -2.62 15.78
C LEU A 163 -7.74 -4.11 15.81
N VAL A 164 -7.13 -4.62 14.74
CA VAL A 164 -6.73 -6.02 14.66
C VAL A 164 -5.69 -6.35 15.73
N GLY A 165 -4.66 -5.51 15.93
CA GLY A 165 -3.66 -5.73 16.98
C GLY A 165 -4.26 -5.81 18.39
N ARG A 166 -5.34 -5.07 18.65
CA ARG A 166 -6.07 -5.11 19.94
C ARG A 166 -6.98 -6.32 20.11
N CYS A 167 -7.42 -6.96 19.02
CA CYS A 167 -8.31 -8.12 19.10
C CYS A 167 -7.58 -9.42 19.43
N PHE A 168 -6.27 -9.49 19.18
CA PHE A 168 -5.45 -10.70 19.32
C PHE A 168 -4.29 -10.57 20.32
N SER A 169 -4.13 -9.42 20.98
CA SER A 169 -3.19 -9.18 22.10
C SER A 169 -3.85 -9.44 23.45
#